data_AF-A0A957RHF1-F1
#
_entry.id   AF-A0A957RHF1-F1
#
_cell.length_a   1.000
_cell.length_b   1.000
_cell.length_c   1.000
_cell.angle_alpha   90.00
_cell.angle_beta   90.00
_cell.angle_gamma   90.00
#
_symmetry.space_group_name_H-M   'P 1'
#
loop_
_entity.id
_entity.type
_entity.pdbx_description
1 polymer ?
#
loop_
_entity_poly.entity_id
_entity_poly.type
_entity_poly.pdbx_seq_one_letter_code
_entity_poly.pdbx_strand_id
1 'polypeptide(L)'
;MTTQALPTRREFSVADEYQYDRRGPVRWILSHILRYKTYVFSFLAASTLTAALFSAVPALTGRAFNEVLKPTPDPGQLLLIGLTILGIVLLRGATDIVNAFSIETLAQRTERD
;
A
#
# COMPACT_ATOMS: atom_id res chain seq x y z
N MET A 1 -17.47 27.47 -42.90
CA MET A 1 -17.52 27.89 -41.48
C MET A 1 -16.61 26.97 -40.68
N THR A 2 -15.36 27.38 -40.45
CA THR A 2 -14.37 26.62 -39.67
C THR A 2 -14.42 27.10 -38.22
N THR A 3 -14.95 26.26 -37.33
CA THR A 3 -14.98 26.53 -35.89
C THR A 3 -13.54 26.51 -35.36
N GLN A 4 -12.93 27.68 -35.16
CA GLN A 4 -11.72 27.79 -34.36
C GLN A 4 -12.08 27.43 -32.91
N ALA A 5 -11.54 26.33 -32.40
CA ALA A 5 -11.52 26.06 -30.97
C ALA A 5 -10.70 27.17 -30.30
N LEU A 6 -11.33 27.92 -29.39
CA LEU A 6 -10.66 29.00 -28.66
C LEU A 6 -9.45 28.42 -27.90
N PRO A 7 -8.24 29.01 -28.04
CA PRO A 7 -7.10 28.55 -27.27
C PRO A 7 -7.37 28.80 -25.79
N THR A 8 -7.22 27.77 -24.97
CA THR A 8 -7.18 27.86 -23.51
C THR A 8 -6.04 28.83 -23.15
N ARG A 9 -6.32 30.12 -22.96
CA ARG A 9 -5.30 31.14 -22.64
C ARG A 9 -4.64 30.79 -21.32
N ARG A 10 -3.41 30.27 -21.38
CA ARG A 10 -2.49 30.15 -20.26
C ARG A 10 -1.33 31.09 -20.53
N GLU A 11 -1.00 31.95 -19.58
CA GLU A 11 0.12 32.90 -19.69
C GLU A 11 1.49 32.20 -19.60
N PHE A 12 1.51 30.99 -19.03
CA PHE A 12 2.67 30.09 -18.99
C PHE A 12 2.27 28.70 -19.49
N SER A 13 3.04 28.15 -20.42
CA SER A 13 2.86 26.79 -20.95
C SER A 13 4.13 25.98 -20.77
N VAL A 14 4.03 24.79 -20.20
CA VAL A 14 5.15 23.85 -20.10
C VAL A 14 5.07 22.91 -21.30
N ALA A 15 6.16 22.79 -22.07
CA ALA A 15 6.19 22.04 -23.33
C ALA A 15 5.80 20.56 -23.19
N ASP A 16 6.01 19.96 -22.01
CA ASP A 16 5.68 18.56 -21.68
C ASP A 16 4.73 18.44 -20.46
N GLU A 17 3.74 19.33 -20.34
CA GLU A 17 2.74 19.21 -19.28
C GLU A 17 1.91 17.92 -19.46
N TYR A 18 1.94 17.05 -18.44
CA TYR A 18 1.11 15.85 -18.42
C TYR A 18 -0.37 16.22 -18.33
N GLN A 19 -1.17 15.72 -19.26
CA GLN A 19 -2.60 16.04 -19.34
C GLN A 19 -3.42 15.11 -18.44
N TYR A 20 -3.97 15.69 -17.38
CA TYR A 20 -4.88 15.00 -16.47
C TYR A 20 -6.32 15.04 -16.94
N ASP A 21 -7.10 14.01 -16.59
CA ASP A 21 -8.51 13.94 -16.96
C ASP A 21 -9.36 14.80 -16.01
N ARG A 22 -9.73 16.00 -16.45
CA ARG A 22 -10.53 16.96 -15.67
C ARG A 22 -12.04 16.83 -15.90
N ARG A 23 -12.51 15.80 -16.61
CA ARG A 23 -13.95 15.63 -16.95
C ARG A 23 -14.83 15.26 -15.75
N GLY A 24 -14.25 15.02 -14.58
CA GLY A 24 -14.95 14.77 -13.33
C GLY A 24 -13.99 14.39 -12.20
N PRO A 25 -14.41 14.51 -10.93
CA PRO A 25 -13.52 14.37 -9.77
C PRO A 25 -12.86 12.99 -9.67
N VAL A 26 -13.60 11.90 -9.91
CA VAL A 26 -13.04 10.53 -9.86
C VAL A 26 -12.00 10.30 -10.96
N ARG A 27 -12.28 10.76 -12.19
CA ARG A 27 -11.34 10.62 -13.32
C ARG A 27 -10.09 11.45 -13.11
N TRP A 28 -10.24 12.62 -12.49
CA TRP A 28 -9.14 13.48 -12.09
C TRP A 28 -8.23 12.78 -11.09
N ILE A 29 -8.79 12.22 -10.01
CA ILE A 29 -8.02 11.45 -9.01
C ILE A 29 -7.30 10.27 -9.67
N LEU A 30 -8.01 9.45 -10.45
CA LEU A 30 -7.41 8.28 -11.10
C LEU A 30 -6.29 8.68 -12.06
N SER A 31 -6.43 9.77 -12.82
CA SER A 31 -5.39 10.23 -13.73
C SER A 31 -4.12 10.69 -13.02
N HIS A 32 -4.23 11.21 -11.78
CA HIS A 32 -3.09 11.59 -10.94
C HIS A 32 -2.43 10.36 -10.32
N ILE A 33 -3.22 9.49 -9.69
CA ILE A 33 -2.71 8.32 -8.99
C ILE A 33 -2.03 7.35 -9.98
N LEU A 34 -2.63 7.13 -11.15
CA LEU A 34 -2.08 6.24 -12.18
C LEU A 34 -0.86 6.82 -12.92
N ARG A 35 -0.52 8.09 -12.73
CA ARG A 35 0.78 8.65 -13.15
C ARG A 35 1.92 8.01 -12.35
N TYR A 36 1.65 7.66 -11.09
CA TYR A 36 2.62 7.16 -10.12
C TYR A 36 2.44 5.67 -9.80
N LYS A 37 2.32 4.85 -10.86
CA LYS A 37 1.98 3.41 -10.77
C LYS A 37 2.86 2.62 -9.81
N THR A 38 4.15 2.95 -9.70
CA THR A 38 5.08 2.25 -8.79
C THR A 38 4.66 2.40 -7.34
N TYR A 39 4.24 3.60 -6.91
CA TYR A 39 3.79 3.83 -5.54
C TYR A 39 2.45 3.16 -5.26
N VAL A 40 1.54 3.16 -6.26
CA VAL A 40 0.27 2.43 -6.18
C VAL A 40 0.51 0.93 -6.04
N PHE A 41 1.36 0.36 -6.88
CA PHE A 41 1.70 -1.06 -6.83
C PHE A 41 2.38 -1.42 -5.50
N SER A 42 3.35 -0.60 -5.06
CA SER A 42 4.01 -0.75 -3.76
C SER A 42 3.02 -0.74 -2.60
N PHE A 43 2.10 0.24 -2.57
CA PHE A 43 1.04 0.33 -1.58
C PHE A 43 0.14 -0.91 -1.57
N LEU A 44 -0.33 -1.35 -2.74
CA LEU A 44 -1.21 -2.52 -2.83
C LEU A 44 -0.49 -3.80 -2.38
N ALA A 45 0.73 -4.03 -2.86
CA ALA A 45 1.54 -5.19 -2.48
C ALA A 45 1.84 -5.20 -0.98
N ALA A 46 2.29 -4.07 -0.43
CA ALA A 46 2.57 -3.93 1.00
C ALA A 46 1.30 -4.12 1.83
N SER A 47 0.19 -3.49 1.46
CA SER A 47 -1.09 -3.63 2.17
C SER A 47 -1.61 -5.06 2.17
N THR A 48 -1.55 -5.76 1.04
CA THR A 48 -1.94 -7.18 0.95
C THR A 48 -1.04 -8.06 1.81
N LEU A 49 0.28 -7.84 1.79
CA LEU A 49 1.22 -8.57 2.62
C LEU A 49 0.97 -8.32 4.12
N THR A 50 0.78 -7.06 4.53
CA THR A 50 0.40 -6.71 5.91
C THR A 50 -0.87 -7.43 6.34
N ALA A 51 -1.91 -7.47 5.48
CA ALA A 51 -3.15 -8.18 5.79
C ALA A 51 -2.93 -9.70 5.95
N ALA A 52 -2.13 -10.31 5.08
CA ALA A 52 -1.79 -11.72 5.18
C ALA A 52 -1.01 -12.03 6.48
N LEU A 53 0.02 -11.24 6.78
CA LEU A 53 0.83 -11.38 8.01
C LEU A 53 -0.04 -11.20 9.27
N PHE A 54 -0.93 -10.21 9.26
CA PHE A 54 -1.86 -9.98 10.36
C PHE A 54 -2.82 -11.18 10.57
N SER A 55 -3.32 -11.77 9.49
CA SER A 55 -4.19 -12.96 9.56
C SER A 55 -3.48 -14.23 10.05
N ALA A 56 -2.16 -14.31 9.87
CA ALA A 56 -1.37 -15.48 10.27
C ALA A 56 -1.16 -15.58 11.78
N VAL A 57 -1.13 -14.44 12.50
CA VAL A 57 -0.87 -14.40 13.94
C VAL A 57 -1.94 -15.18 14.73
N PRO A 58 -3.26 -14.95 14.58
CA PRO A 58 -4.27 -15.75 15.27
C PRO A 58 -4.17 -17.26 15.01
N ALA A 59 -3.83 -17.67 13.78
CA ALA A 59 -3.67 -19.09 13.44
C ALA A 59 -2.49 -19.73 14.19
N LEU A 60 -1.36 -19.02 14.30
CA LEU A 60 -0.20 -19.46 15.08
C LEU A 60 -0.49 -19.47 16.58
N THR A 61 -1.21 -18.47 17.08
CA THR A 61 -1.68 -18.43 18.46
C THR A 61 -2.57 -19.64 18.78
N GLY A 62 -3.49 -20.01 17.89
CA GLY A 62 -4.31 -21.22 18.03
C GLY A 62 -3.46 -22.51 18.09
N ARG A 63 -2.40 -22.59 17.27
CA ARG A 63 -1.45 -23.72 17.34
C ARG A 63 -0.68 -23.75 18.66
N ALA A 64 -0.30 -22.61 19.21
CA ALA A 64 0.33 -22.54 20.52
C ALA A 64 -0.60 -23.05 21.63
N PHE A 65 -1.88 -22.66 21.61
CA PHE A 65 -2.86 -23.21 22.55
C PHE A 65 -3.01 -24.73 22.42
N ASN A 66 -3.09 -25.25 21.19
CA ASN A 66 -3.16 -26.69 20.96
C ASN A 66 -1.93 -27.43 21.51
N GLU A 67 -0.74 -26.82 21.45
CA GLU A 67 0.49 -27.40 22.01
C GLU A 67 0.46 -27.45 23.54
N VAL A 68 0.07 -26.35 24.19
CA VAL A 68 -0.01 -26.26 25.66
C VAL A 68 -1.02 -27.26 26.23
N LEU A 69 -2.09 -27.58 25.49
CA LEU A 69 -3.13 -28.51 25.92
C LEU A 69 -2.78 -30.00 25.71
N LYS A 70 -1.63 -30.33 25.14
CA LYS A 70 -1.20 -31.74 24.99
C LYS A 70 -0.88 -32.37 26.35
N PRO A 71 -1.03 -33.71 26.50
CA PRO A 71 -0.64 -34.41 27.72
C PRO A 71 0.83 -34.22 28.11
N THR A 72 1.70 -34.07 27.10
CA THR A 72 3.12 -33.75 27.25
C THR A 72 3.48 -32.59 26.31
N PRO A 73 3.33 -31.33 26.75
CA PRO A 73 3.65 -30.16 25.94
C PRO A 73 5.15 -30.11 25.61
N ASP A 74 5.51 -29.68 24.40
CA ASP A 74 6.89 -29.47 23.98
C ASP A 74 7.27 -27.96 24.06
N PRO A 75 8.12 -27.54 25.01
CA PRO A 75 8.59 -26.16 25.11
C PRO A 75 9.34 -25.67 23.85
N GLY A 76 9.99 -26.58 23.12
CA GLY A 76 10.70 -26.25 21.88
C GLY A 76 9.73 -25.79 20.79
N GLN A 77 8.57 -26.45 20.66
CA GLN A 77 7.53 -26.03 19.73
C GLN A 77 6.93 -24.67 20.10
N LEU A 78 6.71 -24.41 21.40
CA LEU A 78 6.23 -23.11 21.85
C LEU A 78 7.21 -21.99 21.53
N LEU A 79 8.52 -22.23 21.73
CA LEU A 79 9.57 -21.27 21.38
C LEU A 79 9.58 -21.00 19.86
N LEU A 80 9.49 -22.04 19.03
CA LEU A 80 9.44 -21.88 17.58
C LEU A 80 8.22 -21.10 17.11
N ILE A 81 7.03 -21.36 17.68
CA ILE A 81 5.82 -20.61 17.37
C ILE A 81 6.00 -19.13 17.78
N GLY A 82 6.54 -18.87 18.97
CA GLY A 82 6.82 -17.52 19.46
C GLY A 82 7.80 -16.75 18.56
N LEU A 83 8.91 -17.38 18.16
CA LEU A 83 9.88 -16.79 17.24
C LEU A 83 9.29 -16.54 15.85
N THR A 84 8.40 -17.42 15.38
CA THR A 84 7.69 -17.24 14.11
C THR A 84 6.76 -16.03 14.18
N ILE A 85 5.98 -15.89 15.27
CA ILE A 85 5.12 -14.71 15.48
C ILE A 85 5.96 -13.43 15.54
N LEU A 86 7.08 -13.45 16.26
CA LEU A 86 8.00 -12.30 16.33
C LEU A 86 8.49 -11.91 14.94
N GLY A 87 8.94 -12.87 14.13
CA GLY A 87 9.37 -12.64 12.75
C GLY A 87 8.25 -12.03 11.88
N ILE A 88 7.02 -12.53 12.01
CA ILE A 88 5.84 -12.00 11.31
C ILE A 88 5.57 -10.54 11.70
N VAL A 89 5.62 -10.22 13.00
CA VAL A 89 5.35 -8.86 13.50
C VAL A 89 6.43 -7.88 13.03
N LEU A 90 7.71 -8.29 13.04
CA LEU A 90 8.81 -7.47 12.53
C LEU A 90 8.68 -7.22 11.03
N LEU A 91 8.39 -8.26 10.24
CA LEU A 91 8.16 -8.14 8.80
C LEU A 91 6.95 -7.25 8.49
N ARG A 92 5.88 -7.38 9.28
CA ARG A 92 4.70 -6.51 9.18
C ARG A 92 5.08 -5.06 9.44
N GLY A 93 5.85 -4.78 10.49
CA GLY A 93 6.33 -3.42 10.78
C GLY A 93 7.12 -2.81 9.62
N ALA A 94 8.04 -3.58 9.02
CA ALA A 94 8.78 -3.13 7.84
C ALA A 94 7.84 -2.86 6.64
N THR A 95 6.85 -3.71 6.43
CA THR A 95 5.86 -3.56 5.37
C THR A 95 4.98 -2.34 5.58
N ASP A 96 4.57 -2.06 6.82
CA ASP A 96 3.77 -0.89 7.19
C ASP A 96 4.53 0.43 6.92
N ILE A 97 5.86 0.46 7.15
CA ILE A 97 6.70 1.61 6.81
C ILE A 97 6.69 1.88 5.29
N VAL A 98 6.87 0.83 4.47
CA VAL A 98 6.79 0.94 3.00
C VAL A 98 5.41 1.44 2.57
N ASN A 99 4.37 0.98 3.25
CA ASN A 99 2.99 1.34 2.97
C ASN A 99 2.74 2.84 3.23
N ALA A 100 3.15 3.32 4.42
CA ALA A 100 3.05 4.73 4.81
C ALA A 100 3.85 5.64 3.86
N PHE A 101 5.09 5.28 3.57
CA PHE A 101 5.95 6.01 2.63
C PHE A 101 5.33 6.12 1.22
N SER A 102 4.72 5.03 0.74
CA SER A 102 4.11 4.99 -0.59
C SER A 102 2.92 5.96 -0.68
N ILE A 103 2.08 6.01 0.35
CA ILE A 103 0.91 6.90 0.40
C ILE A 103 1.30 8.35 0.58
N GLU A 104 2.23 8.65 1.48
CA GLU A 104 2.67 10.02 1.71
C GLU A 104 3.34 10.61 0.46
N THR A 105 4.21 9.85 -0.19
CA THR A 105 4.86 10.30 -1.43
C THR A 105 3.85 10.51 -2.56
N LEU A 106 2.84 9.64 -2.66
CA LEU A 106 1.77 9.79 -3.64
C LEU A 106 0.93 11.04 -3.39
N ALA A 107 0.60 11.31 -2.12
CA ALA A 107 -0.15 12.50 -1.70
C ALA A 107 0.62 13.79 -2.05
N GLN A 108 1.88 13.90 -1.63
CA GLN A 108 2.73 15.07 -1.92
C GLN A 108 2.87 15.34 -3.42
N ARG A 109 3.01 14.29 -4.24
CA ARG A 109 3.08 14.45 -5.70
C ARG A 109 1.74 14.87 -6.30
N THR A 110 0.63 14.42 -5.72
CA THR A 110 -0.71 14.83 -6.14
C THR A 110 -1.01 16.27 -5.73
N GLU A 111 -0.54 16.73 -4.56
CA GLU A 111 -0.66 18.12 -4.12
C GLU A 111 0.18 19.09 -4.94
N ARG A 112 1.35 18.63 -5.40
CA ARG A 112 2.25 19.42 -6.25
C ARG A 112 1.72 19.60 -7.68
N ASP A 113 0.99 18.61 -8.19
CA ASP A 113 0.52 18.53 -9.58
C ASP A 113 -0.87 19.17 -9.77
#